data_AF-A0A345Z5C6-F1
#
_entry.id   AF-A0A345Z5C6-F1
#
_cell.length_a   1.000
_cell.length_b   1.000
_cell.length_c   1.000
_cell.angle_alpha   90.00
_cell.angle_beta   90.00
_cell.angle_gamma   90.00
#
_symmetry.space_group_name_H-M   'P 1'
#
loop_
_entity.id
_entity.type
_entity.pdbx_description
1 polymer ?
#
loop_
_entity_poly.entity_id
_entity_poly.type
_entity_poly.pdbx_seq_one_letter_code
_entity_poly.pdbx_strand_id
1 'polypeptide(L)'
;METTKQALILFGVENNKPKIWLSNDSDSNTAIMSLFEKLNLSIAEKQRYNKEAHKLVKGFEFKVSKCSAEIEQAQKEMAILHKKIQIQNQEIENLKKIIINNNSIKSA
;
A
#
# COMPACT_ATOMS: atom_id res chain seq x y z
N MET A 1 -21.79 -1.95 -23.19
CA MET A 1 -22.43 -1.63 -21.90
C MET A 1 -21.66 -0.45 -21.33
N GLU A 2 -22.31 0.71 -21.20
CA GLU A 2 -21.71 1.83 -20.47
C GLU A 2 -21.61 1.44 -18.99
N THR A 3 -20.39 1.34 -18.48
CA THR A 3 -20.15 1.18 -17.05
C THR A 3 -20.44 2.50 -16.37
N THR A 4 -21.62 2.61 -15.76
CA THR A 4 -21.99 3.76 -14.94
C THR A 4 -21.04 3.81 -13.75
N LYS A 5 -20.16 4.82 -13.71
CA LYS A 5 -19.24 5.06 -12.59
C LYS A 5 -19.94 5.97 -11.58
N GLN A 6 -19.94 5.58 -10.32
CA GLN A 6 -20.59 6.32 -9.25
C GLN A 6 -19.54 6.98 -8.34
N ALA A 7 -19.79 8.24 -7.97
CA ALA A 7 -19.02 8.92 -6.94
C ALA A 7 -19.96 9.31 -5.81
N LEU A 8 -19.68 8.84 -4.60
CA LEU A 8 -20.41 9.21 -3.39
C LEU A 8 -19.67 10.32 -2.67
N ILE A 9 -20.30 11.48 -2.60
CA ILE A 9 -19.72 12.68 -2.01
C ILE A 9 -20.48 12.99 -0.74
N LEU A 10 -19.75 12.99 0.37
CA LEU A 10 -20.27 13.22 1.71
C LEU A 10 -20.03 14.69 2.06
N PHE A 11 -21.10 15.38 2.44
CA PHE A 11 -21.05 16.74 2.95
C PHE A 11 -21.26 16.73 4.46
N GLY A 12 -20.45 17.49 5.19
CA GLY A 12 -20.67 17.67 6.61
C GLY A 12 -19.90 18.85 7.17
N VAL A 13 -19.94 18.95 8.49
CA VAL A 13 -19.29 20.03 9.23
C VAL A 13 -18.32 19.41 10.22
N GLU A 14 -17.06 19.82 10.13
CA GLU A 14 -16.03 19.45 11.10
C GLU A 14 -15.44 20.75 11.63
N ASN A 15 -15.43 20.94 12.95
CA ASN A 15 -14.94 22.16 13.61
C ASN A 15 -15.60 23.46 13.08
N ASN A 16 -16.92 23.47 12.93
CA ASN A 16 -17.70 24.59 12.37
C ASN A 16 -17.30 25.01 10.94
N LYS A 17 -16.63 24.14 10.19
CA LYS A 17 -16.26 24.39 8.80
C LYS A 17 -16.89 23.34 7.89
N PRO A 18 -17.46 23.75 6.74
CA PRO A 18 -17.92 22.81 5.73
C PRO A 18 -16.75 21.94 5.27
N LYS A 19 -16.96 20.64 5.29
CA LYS A 19 -16.00 19.64 4.84
C LYS A 19 -16.68 18.66 3.89
N ILE A 20 -15.91 18.26 2.90
CA ILE A 20 -16.36 17.34 1.86
C ILE A 20 -15.41 16.15 1.89
N TRP A 21 -15.98 14.95 1.90
CA TRP A 21 -15.23 13.70 1.81
C TRP A 21 -15.71 12.90 0.61
N LEU A 22 -14.83 12.03 0.13
CA LEU A 22 -15.20 10.96 -0.78
C LEU A 22 -15.46 9.71 0.04
N SER A 23 -16.59 9.06 -0.23
CA SER A 23 -16.79 7.72 0.30
C SER A 23 -15.76 6.80 -0.32
N ASN A 24 -15.26 5.85 0.49
CA ASN A 24 -14.35 4.81 0.05
C ASN A 24 -14.96 3.91 -1.04
N ASP A 25 -16.28 4.01 -1.26
CA ASP A 25 -17.04 3.29 -2.29
C ASP A 25 -17.10 4.03 -3.65
N SER A 26 -16.25 5.03 -3.89
CA SER A 26 -16.28 5.85 -5.12
C SER A 26 -15.24 5.41 -6.16
N ASP A 27 -15.63 5.41 -7.45
CA ASP A 27 -14.86 4.70 -8.49
C ASP A 27 -13.64 5.43 -9.10
N SER A 28 -13.52 6.77 -9.15
CA SER A 28 -12.24 7.42 -9.55
C SER A 28 -12.22 8.96 -9.44
N ASN A 29 -10.99 9.51 -9.49
CA ASN A 29 -10.63 10.93 -9.54
C ASN A 29 -11.36 11.77 -10.61
N THR A 30 -11.79 11.16 -11.71
CA THR A 30 -12.36 11.86 -12.87
C THR A 30 -13.77 12.40 -12.60
N ALA A 31 -14.54 11.70 -11.74
CA ALA A 31 -15.90 12.10 -11.38
C ALA A 31 -15.93 13.30 -10.42
N ILE A 32 -14.89 13.44 -9.58
CA ILE A 32 -14.71 14.56 -8.65
C ILE A 32 -14.55 15.87 -9.42
N MET A 33 -13.69 15.87 -10.45
CA MET A 33 -13.43 17.06 -11.27
C MET A 33 -14.69 17.52 -12.03
N SER A 34 -15.47 16.58 -12.57
CA SER A 34 -16.75 16.88 -13.22
C SER A 34 -17.77 17.53 -12.28
N LEU A 35 -17.78 17.17 -10.99
CA LEU A 35 -18.66 17.81 -10.00
C LEU A 35 -18.19 19.24 -9.64
N PHE A 36 -16.88 19.46 -9.48
CA PHE A 36 -16.34 20.80 -9.20
C PHE A 36 -16.63 21.80 -10.34
N GLU A 37 -16.73 21.31 -11.57
CA GLU A 37 -17.16 22.11 -12.72
C GLU A 37 -18.66 22.46 -12.65
N LYS A 38 -19.50 21.53 -12.17
CA LYS A 38 -20.96 21.74 -12.00
C LYS A 38 -21.33 22.57 -10.78
N LEU A 39 -20.49 22.59 -9.75
CA LEU A 39 -20.69 23.47 -8.59
C LEU A 39 -20.31 24.90 -9.01
N ASN A 40 -21.28 25.81 -8.89
CA ASN A 40 -21.15 27.23 -9.23
C ASN A 40 -20.32 27.99 -8.18
N LEU A 41 -19.20 27.40 -7.77
CA LEU A 41 -18.26 27.92 -6.78
C LEU A 41 -17.54 29.13 -7.35
N SER A 42 -17.33 30.13 -6.50
CA SER A 42 -16.50 31.27 -6.85
C SER A 42 -15.07 30.82 -7.19
N ILE A 43 -14.36 31.63 -7.98
CA ILE A 43 -12.97 31.34 -8.37
C ILE A 43 -12.08 31.14 -7.13
N ALA A 44 -12.32 31.89 -6.06
CA ALA A 44 -11.60 31.76 -4.79
C ALA A 44 -11.82 30.40 -4.12
N GLU A 45 -13.05 29.89 -4.15
CA GLU A 45 -13.38 28.57 -3.60
C GLU A 45 -12.76 27.46 -4.44
N LYS A 46 -12.86 27.53 -5.78
CA LYS A 46 -12.21 26.57 -6.69
C LYS A 46 -10.70 26.51 -6.49
N GLN A 47 -10.04 27.66 -6.31
CA GLN A 47 -8.61 27.72 -6.02
C GLN A 47 -8.26 27.14 -4.65
N ARG A 48 -9.07 27.41 -3.62
CA ARG A 48 -8.89 26.83 -2.29
C ARG A 48 -9.03 25.31 -2.32
N TYR A 49 -10.07 24.79 -2.99
CA TYR A 49 -10.27 23.35 -3.13
C TYR A 49 -9.14 22.67 -3.91
N ASN A 50 -8.69 23.25 -5.03
CA ASN A 50 -7.55 22.73 -5.77
C ASN A 50 -6.27 22.67 -4.92
N LYS A 51 -6.04 23.70 -4.08
CA LYS A 51 -4.88 23.73 -3.17
C LYS A 51 -4.98 22.66 -2.08
N GLU A 52 -6.16 22.43 -1.51
CA GLU A 52 -6.36 21.38 -0.50
C GLU A 52 -6.28 19.98 -1.12
N ALA A 53 -6.87 19.76 -2.29
CA ALA A 53 -6.76 18.51 -3.04
C ALA A 53 -5.30 18.17 -3.38
N HIS A 54 -4.52 19.15 -3.86
CA HIS A 54 -3.13 18.92 -4.22
C HIS A 54 -2.24 18.61 -2.98
N LYS A 55 -2.54 19.21 -1.82
CA LYS A 55 -1.88 18.87 -0.56
C LYS A 55 -2.19 17.44 -0.11
N LEU A 56 -3.45 17.02 -0.22
CA LEU A 56 -3.87 15.66 0.11
C LEU A 56 -3.18 14.63 -0.78
N VAL A 57 -3.13 14.88 -2.09
CA VAL A 57 -2.44 14.02 -3.07
C VAL A 57 -0.96 13.89 -2.74
N LYS A 58 -0.23 14.99 -2.53
CA LYS A 58 1.20 14.94 -2.15
C LYS A 58 1.43 14.22 -0.82
N GLY A 59 0.54 14.41 0.15
CA GLY A 59 0.62 13.71 1.44
C GLY A 59 0.40 12.20 1.29
N PHE A 60 -0.46 11.78 0.35
CA PHE A 60 -0.69 10.37 0.04
C PHE A 60 0.49 9.77 -0.73
N GLU A 61 1.00 10.43 -1.77
CA GLU A 61 2.19 10.03 -2.51
C GLU A 61 3.39 9.78 -1.57
N PHE A 62 3.63 10.70 -0.62
CA PHE A 62 4.71 10.55 0.36
C PHE A 62 4.54 9.31 1.26
N LYS A 63 3.30 9.05 1.72
CA LYS A 63 3.01 7.85 2.53
C LYS A 63 3.18 6.57 1.72
N VAL A 64 2.75 6.55 0.46
CA VAL A 64 2.92 5.42 -0.44
C VAL A 64 4.40 5.17 -0.74
N SER A 65 5.19 6.21 -1.00
CA SER A 65 6.65 6.05 -1.20
C SER A 65 7.36 5.51 0.04
N LYS A 66 7.00 5.99 1.24
CA LYS A 66 7.57 5.47 2.49
C LYS A 66 7.21 4.00 2.71
N CYS A 67 5.94 3.66 2.51
CA CYS A 67 5.45 2.28 2.59
C CYS A 67 6.16 1.37 1.56
N SER A 68 6.36 1.84 0.34
CA SER A 68 7.09 1.11 -0.70
C SER A 68 8.54 0.82 -0.30
N ALA A 69 9.22 1.80 0.30
CA ALA A 69 10.60 1.62 0.77
C ALA A 69 10.68 0.62 1.94
N GLU A 70 9.72 0.68 2.87
CA GLU A 70 9.62 -0.26 3.99
C GLU A 70 9.34 -1.70 3.50
N ILE A 71 8.46 -1.86 2.50
CA ILE A 71 8.19 -3.16 1.87
C ILE A 71 9.44 -3.70 1.16
N GLU A 72 10.14 -2.87 0.38
CA GLU A 72 11.37 -3.28 -0.31
C GLU A 72 12.46 -3.71 0.68
N GLN A 73 12.58 -3.01 1.80
CA GLN A 73 13.52 -3.37 2.86
C GLN A 73 13.14 -4.70 3.54
N ALA A 74 11.88 -4.89 3.89
CA ALA A 74 11.39 -6.15 4.45
C ALA A 74 11.60 -7.34 3.48
N GLN A 75 11.42 -7.13 2.18
CA GLN A 75 11.70 -8.15 1.17
C GLN A 75 13.19 -8.53 1.10
N LYS A 76 14.10 -7.55 1.20
CA LYS A 76 15.55 -7.80 1.25
C LYS A 76 15.93 -8.60 2.50
N GLU A 77 15.37 -8.26 3.65
CA GLU A 77 15.59 -8.98 4.91
C GLU A 77 15.08 -10.43 4.84
N MET A 78 13.87 -10.65 4.30
CA MET A 78 13.34 -11.99 4.03
C MET A 78 14.23 -12.81 3.11
N ALA A 79 14.76 -12.21 2.04
CA ALA A 79 15.64 -12.92 1.12
C ALA A 79 16.94 -13.38 1.79
N ILE A 80 17.51 -12.56 2.69
CA ILE A 80 18.69 -12.93 3.49
C ILE A 80 18.35 -14.07 4.45
N LEU A 81 17.21 -14.00 5.14
CA LEU A 81 16.76 -15.04 6.06
C LEU A 81 16.52 -16.38 5.33
N HIS A 82 15.87 -16.36 4.16
CA HIS A 82 15.68 -17.56 3.35
C HIS A 82 17.01 -18.21 2.94
N LYS A 83 18.01 -17.41 2.52
CA LYS A 83 19.35 -17.95 2.22
C LYS A 83 20.00 -18.61 3.44
N LYS A 84 19.88 -18.01 4.63
CA LYS A 84 20.40 -18.59 5.87
C LYS A 84 19.73 -19.93 6.21
N ILE A 85 18.41 -19.99 6.11
CA ILE A 85 17.64 -21.23 6.34
C ILE A 85 18.07 -22.32 5.35
N GLN A 86 18.27 -21.97 4.07
CA GLN A 86 18.73 -22.92 3.06
C GLN A 86 20.10 -23.51 3.39
N ILE A 87 21.06 -22.67 3.83
CA ILE A 87 22.39 -23.12 4.25
C ILE A 87 22.28 -24.07 5.45
N GLN A 88 21.53 -23.68 6.48
CA GLN A 88 21.33 -24.50 7.68
C GLN A 88 20.68 -25.84 7.37
N ASN A 89 19.68 -25.87 6.47
CA ASN A 89 19.05 -27.12 6.03
C ASN A 89 20.05 -28.03 5.29
N GLN A 90 20.93 -27.46 4.48
CA GLN A 90 22.00 -28.21 3.80
C GLN A 90 22.98 -28.83 4.80
N GLU A 91 23.38 -28.07 5.83
CA GLU A 91 24.24 -28.55 6.92
C GLU A 91 23.57 -29.69 7.71
N ILE A 92 22.28 -29.55 8.04
CA ILE A 92 21.51 -30.59 8.73
C ILE A 92 21.47 -31.88 7.89
N GLU A 93 21.21 -31.80 6.59
CA GLU A 93 21.20 -32.99 5.72
C GLU A 93 22.58 -33.64 5.61
N ASN A 94 23.65 -32.84 5.56
CA ASN A 94 25.01 -33.37 5.58
C ASN A 94 25.33 -34.09 6.90
N LEU A 95 24.94 -33.51 8.04
CA LEU A 95 25.13 -34.12 9.36
C LEU A 95 24.32 -35.42 9.50
N LYS A 96 23.07 -35.45 9.01
CA LYS A 96 22.25 -36.68 9.00
C LYS A 96 22.93 -37.80 8.22
N LYS A 97 23.48 -37.51 7.03
CA LYS A 97 24.21 -38.51 6.23
C LYS A 97 25.43 -39.07 6.97
N ILE A 98 26.20 -38.21 7.66
CA ILE A 98 27.35 -38.64 8.46
C ILE A 98 26.90 -39.57 9.60
N ILE A 99 25.84 -39.21 10.33
CA ILE A 99 25.31 -40.03 11.43
C ILE A 99 24.86 -41.40 10.92
N ILE A 100 24.12 -41.45 9.82
CA ILE A 100 23.67 -42.71 9.20
C ILE A 100 24.88 -43.58 8.84
N ASN A 101 25.88 -43.03 8.14
CA ASN A 101 27.07 -43.77 7.76
C ASN A 101 27.85 -44.29 8.97
N ASN A 102 28.02 -43.47 10.01
CA ASN A 102 28.74 -43.85 11.22
C ASN A 102 28.01 -44.96 12.01
N ASN A 103 26.68 -44.95 12.03
CA ASN A 103 25.90 -46.02 12.67
C ASN A 103 25.99 -47.34 11.88
N SER A 104 25.96 -47.28 10.55
CA SER A 104 26.13 -48.46 9.68
C SER A 104 27.49 -49.15 9.85
N ILE A 105 28.55 -48.38 10.10
CA ILE A 105 29.91 -48.91 10.37
C ILE A 105 30.00 -49.57 11.75
N LYS A 106 29.28 -49.07 12.76
CA LYS A 106 29.28 -49.67 14.11
C LYS A 106 28.49 -50.97 14.22
N SER A 107 27.59 -51.23 13.26
CA SER A 107 26.75 -52.44 13.22
C SER A 107 27.30 -53.57 12.34
N ALA A 108 28.47 -53.38 11.72
CA ALA A 108 29.17 -54.37 10.89
C ALA A 108 30.40 -54.93 11.63
#